data_AF-A0A6J4HTA5-F1
#
_entry.id   AF-A0A6J4HTA5-F1
#
_cell.length_a   1.000
_cell.length_b   1.000
_cell.length_c   1.000
_cell.angle_alpha   90.00
_cell.angle_beta   90.00
_cell.angle_gamma   90.00
#
_symmetry.space_group_name_H-M   'P 1'
#
loop_
_entity.id
_entity.type
_entity.pdbx_description
1 polymer ?
#
loop_
_entity_poly.entity_id
_entity_poly.type
_entity_poly.pdbx_seq_one_letter_code
_entity_poly.pdbx_strand_id
1 'polypeptide(L)' 'MVGPNGNGTLDTINTRIGLDGGIRSLFDADGSSVVIHAMADDQVTDPTGNSGGRIACGVVDALR' A
#
# COMPACT_ATOMS: atom_id res chain seq x y z
N MET A 1 -9.16 -9.92 -4.56
CA MET A 1 -9.31 -11.13 -3.71
C MET A 1 -8.13 -12.05 -3.96
N VAL A 2 -7.68 -12.81 -2.96
CA VAL A 2 -6.60 -13.80 -3.10
C VAL A 2 -7.22 -15.16 -3.42
N GLY A 3 -6.77 -15.81 -4.49
CA GLY A 3 -7.26 -17.11 -4.93
C GLY A 3 -6.71 -18.28 -4.09
N PRO A 4 -7.23 -19.50 -4.28
CA PRO A 4 -6.81 -20.70 -3.52
C PRO A 4 -5.32 -21.06 -3.66
N ASN A 5 -4.66 -20.55 -4.70
CA ASN A 5 -3.23 -20.70 -4.93
C ASN A 5 -2.36 -19.64 -4.22
N GLY A 6 -2.96 -18.76 -3.42
CA GLY A 6 -2.26 -17.68 -2.71
C GLY A 6 -1.97 -16.43 -3.57
N ASN A 7 -2.47 -16.37 -4.80
CA ASN A 7 -2.24 -15.22 -5.68
C ASN A 7 -3.40 -14.23 -5.63
N GLY A 8 -3.10 -12.93 -5.51
CA GLY A 8 -4.08 -11.86 -5.60
C GLY A 8 -3.58 -10.73 -6.50
N THR A 9 -4.49 -10.15 -7.30
CA THR A 9 -4.22 -8.97 -8.12
C THR A 9 -5.19 -7.86 -7.74
N LEU A 10 -4.68 -6.63 -7.72
CA LEU A 10 -5.45 -5.40 -7.53
C LEU A 10 -5.01 -4.41 -8.61
N ASP A 11 -5.97 -3.86 -9.34
CA ASP A 11 -5.78 -2.75 -10.27
C ASP A 11 -6.74 -1.63 -9.87
N THR A 12 -6.21 -0.45 -9.55
CA THR A 12 -6.98 0.66 -9.02
C THR A 12 -6.26 1.99 -9.24
N ILE A 13 -7.03 3.09 -9.21
CA ILE A 13 -6.52 4.45 -9.33
C ILE A 13 -6.75 5.17 -8.00
N ASN A 14 -5.67 5.66 -7.40
CA ASN A 14 -5.74 6.51 -6.21
C ASN A 14 -5.47 7.97 -6.59
N THR A 15 -6.52 8.82 -6.57
CA THR A 15 -6.43 10.24 -6.95
C THR A 15 -5.90 11.15 -5.83
N ARG A 16 -5.53 10.58 -4.67
CA ARG A 16 -5.06 11.33 -3.49
C ARG A 16 -3.54 11.30 -3.31
N ILE A 17 -2.82 10.55 -4.13
CA ILE A 17 -1.36 10.43 -4.13
C ILE A 17 -0.82 10.64 -5.55
N GLY A 18 0.45 11.00 -5.67
CA GLY A 18 1.14 11.19 -6.95
C GLY A 18 2.57 10.65 -6.89
N LEU A 19 3.26 10.60 -8.02
CA LEU A 19 4.66 10.13 -8.06
C LEU A 19 5.63 11.29 -7.88
N ASP A 20 5.48 12.39 -8.64
CA ASP A 20 6.34 13.57 -8.55
C ASP A 20 5.61 14.79 -8.01
N GLY A 21 6.36 15.69 -7.36
CA GLY A 21 5.92 17.04 -6.99
C GLY A 21 4.89 17.14 -5.86
N GLY A 22 5.11 18.11 -4.96
CA GLY A 22 4.15 18.49 -3.93
C GLY A 22 4.01 17.51 -2.75
N ILE A 23 3.15 17.86 -1.79
CA ILE A 23 3.00 17.18 -0.48
C ILE A 23 2.42 15.76 -0.54
N ARG A 24 2.06 15.27 -1.72
CA ARG A 24 1.43 13.95 -1.94
C ARG A 24 2.28 13.01 -2.79
N SER A 25 3.50 13.42 -3.11
CA SER A 25 4.46 12.61 -3.85
C SER A 25 4.86 11.39 -3.01
N LEU A 26 4.87 10.21 -3.64
CA LEU A 26 5.42 8.97 -3.06
C LEU A 26 6.95 8.90 -3.17
N PHE A 27 7.56 9.81 -3.94
CA PHE A 27 9.00 9.96 -4.10
C PHE A 27 9.54 11.10 -3.22
N ASP A 28 9.09 11.14 -1.96
CA ASP A 28 9.59 12.06 -0.95
C ASP A 28 10.97 11.63 -0.42
N ALA A 29 11.47 12.34 0.59
CA ALA A 29 12.87 12.23 1.00
C ALA A 29 13.28 10.85 1.54
N ASP A 30 12.33 10.11 2.12
CA ASP A 30 12.50 8.73 2.60
C ASP A 30 11.82 7.68 1.72
N GLY A 31 11.06 8.12 0.71
CA GLY A 31 10.30 7.26 -0.19
C GLY A 31 9.08 6.65 0.50
N SER A 32 8.39 5.79 -0.23
CA SER A 32 7.15 5.17 0.23
C SER A 32 7.20 3.64 0.16
N SER A 33 6.19 2.98 0.72
CA SER A 33 6.05 1.53 0.56
C SER A 33 4.60 1.10 0.41
N VAL A 34 4.37 0.08 -0.42
CA VAL A 34 3.12 -0.68 -0.44
C VAL A 34 3.27 -1.85 0.50
N VAL A 35 2.40 -1.94 1.50
CA VAL A 35 2.42 -2.97 2.54
C VAL A 35 1.20 -3.88 2.37
N ILE A 36 1.42 -5.19 2.39
CA ILE A 36 0.35 -6.18 2.50
C ILE A 36 0.25 -6.64 3.94
N HIS A 37 -0.94 -6.51 4.51
CA HIS A 37 -1.26 -6.99 5.86
C HIS A 37 -1.78 -8.43 5.85
N ALA A 38 -1.74 -9.09 7.01
CA ALA A 38 -2.12 -10.50 7.18
C ALA A 38 -3.63 -10.75 7.03
N MET A 39 -4.46 -9.76 7.38
CA MET A 39 -5.90 -9.83 7.36
C MET A 39 -6.48 -8.75 6.43
N ALA A 40 -7.75 -8.92 6.07
CA ALA A 40 -8.49 -7.93 5.29
C ALA A 40 -8.69 -6.63 6.09
N ASP A 41 -8.58 -5.50 5.39
CA ASP A 41 -8.90 -4.17 5.91
C ASP A 41 -10.43 -3.99 6.02
N ASP A 42 -10.92 -3.57 7.19
CA ASP A 42 -12.33 -3.32 7.45
C ASP A 42 -12.83 -1.92 7.06
N GLN A 43 -11.91 -1.02 6.65
CA GLN A 43 -12.13 0.37 6.23
C GLN A 43 -12.79 1.29 7.28
N VAL A 44 -12.77 0.90 8.55
CA VAL A 44 -13.44 1.65 9.63
C VAL A 44 -12.56 1.79 10.86
N THR A 45 -11.88 0.72 11.28
CA THR A 45 -11.16 0.69 12.55
C THR A 45 -9.84 1.45 12.44
N ASP A 46 -9.75 2.57 13.15
CA ASP A 46 -8.47 3.27 13.30
C ASP A 46 -7.46 2.41 14.10
N PRO A 47 -6.15 2.44 13.78
CA PRO A 47 -5.52 3.23 12.71
C PRO A 47 -5.31 2.48 11.38
N THR A 48 -5.50 1.16 11.34
CA THR A 48 -5.09 0.30 10.19
C THR A 48 -6.12 -0.74 9.79
N GLY A 49 -7.40 -0.47 10.02
CA GLY A 49 -8.52 -1.27 9.52
C GLY A 49 -8.57 -2.70 10.08
N ASN A 50 -8.07 -2.93 11.30
CA ASN A 50 -7.95 -4.26 11.91
C ASN A 50 -7.19 -5.29 11.02
N SER A 51 -6.27 -4.83 10.18
CA SER A 51 -5.61 -5.66 9.16
C SER A 51 -4.53 -6.62 9.72
N GLY A 52 -4.19 -6.54 11.01
CA GLY A 52 -3.18 -7.38 11.64
C GLY A 52 -1.73 -7.03 11.23
N GLY A 53 -0.84 -8.02 11.23
CA GLY A 53 0.60 -7.82 10.99
C GLY A 53 0.95 -7.50 9.52
N ARG A 54 2.11 -6.87 9.29
CA ARG A 54 2.66 -6.61 7.94
C ARG A 54 3.41 -7.85 7.43
N ILE A 55 2.96 -8.44 6.32
CA ILE A 55 3.49 -9.72 5.81
C ILE A 55 4.27 -9.61 4.49
N ALA A 56 4.13 -8.50 3.77
CA ALA A 56 4.97 -8.17 2.62
C ALA A 56 5.13 -6.65 2.49
N CYS A 57 6.25 -6.23 1.89
CA CYS A 57 6.58 -4.83 1.68
C CYS A 57 7.29 -4.66 0.34
N GLY A 58 6.84 -3.70 -0.46
CA GLY A 58 7.51 -3.24 -1.68
C GLY A 58 7.81 -1.75 -1.57
N VAL A 59 9.08 -1.37 -1.70
CA VAL A 59 9.50 0.03 -1.67
C VAL A 59 9.15 0.70 -3.00
N VAL A 60 8.65 1.93 -2.92
CA VAL A 60 8.38 2.84 -4.02
C VAL A 60 9.30 4.04 -3.85
N ASP A 61 10.28 4.17 -4.73
CA ASP A 61 11.29 5.23 -4.72
C ASP A 61 11.66 5.58 -6.17
N ALA A 62 12.12 6.81 -6.39
CA ALA A 62 12.50 7.34 -7.70
C ALA A 62 13.86 6.80 -8.21
N LEU A 63 14.68 6.24 -7.31
CA LEU A 63 16.10 5.98 -7.57
C LEU A 63 16.49 4.49 -7.51
N ARG A 64 15.59 3.62 -7.94
CA ARG A 64 15.93 2.24 -8.27
C ARG A 64 15.73 1.92 -9.73
#